data_AF-A0A8H7DG82-F1
#
_entry.id   AF-A0A8H7DG82-F1
#
_cell.length_a   1.000
_cell.length_b   1.000
_cell.length_c   1.000
_cell.angle_alpha   90.00
_cell.angle_beta   90.00
_cell.angle_gamma   90.00
#
_symmetry.space_group_name_H-M   'P 1'
#
loop_
_entity.id
_entity.type
_entity.pdbx_description
1 polymer ?
#
loop_
_entity_poly.entity_id
_entity_poly.type
_entity_poly.pdbx_seq_one_letter_code
_entity_poly.pdbx_strand_id
1 'polypeptide(L)'
;MPISLQATPEPKEYPFIPAGTSDRRSPCPALNALANHGYLPRHGTQITFMQLLHAIKMVYNLSLPLALLLTLAGFLTCGKLSISWAKPKTASKPDSFVPYQGHEWGLPISWTLSLSDLSARGWNKIAHDASLVHPSGIPSHAPDPILIASLLSFASDSHEAGLTLDGLAAVHAQRERTLPHRLGSLHEQVACGECALAWLVMGNPATGVIDLETLEQWFGDERLPDGWWNLKRPTEAVGLIRARKTAGKVQHMAQPQLGTC
;
A
#
# COMPACT_ATOMS: atom_id res chain seq x y z
N MET A 1 -15.51 -3.80 -35.38
CA MET A 1 -15.27 -5.04 -34.60
C MET A 1 -14.75 -4.62 -33.23
N PRO A 2 -15.35 -5.05 -32.12
CA PRO A 2 -14.83 -4.67 -30.82
C PRO A 2 -13.50 -5.40 -30.60
N ILE A 3 -12.49 -4.63 -30.19
CA ILE A 3 -11.18 -5.14 -29.81
C ILE A 3 -11.38 -6.00 -28.57
N SER A 4 -11.18 -7.31 -28.70
CA SER A 4 -11.13 -8.22 -27.56
C SER A 4 -9.97 -7.80 -26.66
N LEU A 5 -10.28 -7.34 -25.45
CA LEU A 5 -9.32 -7.15 -24.37
C LEU A 5 -8.69 -8.51 -24.07
N GLN A 6 -7.51 -8.78 -24.63
CA GLN A 6 -6.74 -9.95 -24.26
C GLN A 6 -6.33 -9.80 -22.80
N ALA A 7 -6.87 -10.69 -21.96
CA ALA A 7 -6.43 -10.95 -20.60
C ALA A 7 -4.89 -11.08 -20.57
N THR A 8 -4.19 -10.20 -19.84
CA THR A 8 -2.76 -10.39 -19.58
C THR A 8 -2.62 -11.53 -18.57
N PRO A 9 -2.16 -12.73 -18.98
CA PRO A 9 -2.06 -13.85 -18.06
C PRO A 9 -1.27 -13.42 -16.82
N GLU A 10 -1.75 -13.83 -15.64
CA GLU A 10 -0.98 -13.70 -14.40
C GLU A 10 0.44 -14.18 -14.69
N PRO A 11 1.48 -13.35 -14.49
CA PRO A 11 2.82 -13.79 -14.77
C PRO A 11 3.13 -14.91 -13.77
N LYS A 12 3.15 -16.16 -14.27
CA LYS A 12 3.45 -17.38 -13.47
C LYS A 12 4.77 -17.29 -12.69
N GLU A 13 5.60 -16.29 -13.00
CA GLU A 13 6.89 -15.98 -12.41
C GLU A 13 6.81 -15.35 -10.99
N TYR A 14 5.64 -14.84 -10.56
CA TYR A 14 5.50 -14.12 -9.27
C TYR A 14 4.44 -14.73 -8.34
N PRO A 15 4.57 -16.02 -7.95
CA PRO A 15 3.63 -16.66 -7.04
C PRO A 15 3.66 -16.01 -5.66
N PHE A 16 2.51 -16.05 -4.98
CA PHE A 16 2.43 -15.68 -3.58
C PHE A 16 3.24 -16.65 -2.72
N ILE A 17 4.13 -16.10 -1.89
CA ILE A 17 4.84 -16.80 -0.84
C ILE A 17 4.78 -15.89 0.40
N PRO A 18 4.19 -16.36 1.52
CA PRO A 18 4.11 -15.57 2.74
C PRO A 18 5.52 -15.25 3.27
N ALA A 19 5.63 -14.14 4.01
CA ALA A 19 6.89 -13.72 4.61
C ALA A 19 7.43 -14.76 5.60
N GLY A 20 8.71 -15.10 5.48
CA GLY A 20 9.42 -15.88 6.51
C GLY A 20 9.77 -15.02 7.73
N THR A 21 10.22 -15.67 8.81
CA THR A 21 10.58 -15.00 10.07
C THR A 21 11.76 -14.03 9.95
N SER A 22 12.62 -14.20 8.94
CA SER A 22 13.75 -13.31 8.64
C SER A 22 13.39 -12.15 7.71
N ASP A 23 12.22 -12.19 7.07
CA ASP A 23 11.83 -11.21 6.07
C ASP A 23 11.29 -9.95 6.74
N ARG A 24 11.55 -8.79 6.13
CA ARG A 24 11.08 -7.50 6.63
C ARG A 24 9.81 -7.10 5.92
N ARG A 25 8.82 -6.64 6.69
CA ARG A 25 7.54 -6.13 6.20
C ARG A 25 7.25 -4.76 6.80
N SER A 26 6.28 -4.06 6.24
CA SER A 26 5.90 -2.68 6.54
C SER A 26 4.50 -2.62 7.17
N PRO A 27 4.02 -1.47 7.63
CA PRO A 27 2.60 -1.28 7.96
C PRO A 27 1.71 -1.07 6.71
N CYS A 28 2.23 -1.34 5.49
CA CYS A 28 1.51 -1.11 4.24
C CYS A 28 1.19 -2.45 3.55
N PRO A 29 -0.09 -2.84 3.45
CA PRO A 29 -0.47 -4.10 2.81
C PRO A 29 -0.03 -4.14 1.34
N ALA A 30 -0.07 -2.99 0.65
CA ALA A 30 0.35 -2.87 -0.74
C ALA A 30 1.80 -3.31 -0.96
N LEU A 31 2.73 -2.84 -0.12
CA LEU A 31 4.16 -3.14 -0.27
C LEU A 31 4.49 -4.55 0.20
N ASN A 32 3.79 -5.02 1.23
CA ASN A 32 3.95 -6.38 1.74
C ASN A 32 3.49 -7.40 0.70
N ALA A 33 2.37 -7.16 0.01
CA ALA A 33 1.93 -7.97 -1.13
C ALA A 33 2.96 -7.98 -2.26
N LEU A 34 3.57 -6.83 -2.61
CA LEU A 34 4.62 -6.81 -3.63
C LEU A 34 5.84 -7.66 -3.24
N ALA A 35 6.24 -7.64 -1.97
CA ALA A 35 7.33 -8.49 -1.48
C ALA A 35 6.91 -9.97 -1.41
N ASN A 36 5.69 -10.28 -0.97
CA ASN A 36 5.14 -11.64 -0.93
C ASN A 36 4.95 -12.25 -2.32
N HIS A 37 4.83 -11.44 -3.38
CA HIS A 37 4.82 -11.92 -4.77
C HIS A 37 6.19 -11.84 -5.46
N GLY A 38 7.19 -11.16 -4.88
CA GLY A 38 8.52 -11.01 -5.47
C GLY A 38 8.66 -9.86 -6.48
N TYR A 39 7.67 -8.98 -6.58
CA TYR A 39 7.78 -7.71 -7.33
C TYR A 39 8.72 -6.72 -6.63
N LEU A 40 8.85 -6.85 -5.31
CA LEU A 40 9.95 -6.31 -4.51
C LEU A 40 10.81 -7.47 -3.98
N PRO A 41 12.07 -7.22 -3.58
CA PRO A 41 12.87 -8.23 -2.90
C PRO A 41 12.09 -8.89 -1.75
N ARG A 42 11.91 -10.22 -1.81
CA ARG A 42 11.06 -10.97 -0.86
C ARG A 42 11.47 -10.80 0.60
N HIS A 43 12.78 -10.61 0.83
CA HIS A 43 13.35 -10.35 2.15
C HIS A 43 13.07 -8.92 2.67
N GLY A 44 12.56 -8.01 1.82
CA GLY A 44 12.06 -6.70 2.21
C GLY A 44 13.11 -5.66 2.61
N THR A 45 14.38 -5.85 2.22
CA THR A 45 15.47 -4.89 2.48
C THR A 45 16.19 -4.50 1.20
N GLN A 46 17.02 -3.46 1.28
CA GLN A 46 17.81 -2.95 0.14
C GLN A 46 16.99 -2.62 -1.11
N ILE A 47 15.73 -2.20 -0.93
CA ILE A 47 14.84 -1.82 -2.01
C ILE A 47 15.33 -0.48 -2.58
N THR A 48 15.61 -0.42 -3.87
CA THR A 48 16.00 0.86 -4.51
C THR A 48 14.80 1.70 -4.88
N PHE A 49 15.04 2.99 -5.12
CA PHE A 49 14.01 3.94 -5.52
C PHE A 49 13.30 3.47 -6.79
N MET A 50 14.07 3.03 -7.80
CA MET A 50 13.52 2.57 -9.07
C MET A 50 12.77 1.25 -8.95
N GLN A 51 13.22 0.32 -8.09
CA GLN A 51 12.48 -0.92 -7.83
C GLN A 51 11.10 -0.62 -7.25
N LEU A 52 11.02 0.24 -6.22
CA LEU A 52 9.74 0.62 -5.62
C LEU A 52 8.84 1.37 -6.60
N LEU A 53 9.38 2.39 -7.28
CA LEU A 53 8.63 3.21 -8.24
C LEU A 53 8.03 2.35 -9.35
N HIS A 54 8.83 1.45 -9.93
CA HIS A 54 8.39 0.58 -11.00
C HIS A 54 7.36 -0.45 -10.51
N ALA A 55 7.58 -1.08 -9.35
CA ALA A 55 6.69 -2.09 -8.81
C ALA A 55 5.28 -1.55 -8.57
N ILE A 56 5.13 -0.41 -7.86
CA ILE A 56 3.80 0.16 -7.58
C ILE A 56 3.12 0.68 -8.86
N LYS A 57 3.89 1.22 -9.81
CA LYS A 57 3.36 1.67 -11.10
C LYS A 57 2.81 0.50 -11.92
N MET A 58 3.58 -0.58 -12.03
CA MET A 58 3.19 -1.73 -12.84
C MET A 58 2.07 -2.54 -12.17
N VAL A 59 2.24 -2.91 -10.91
CA VAL A 59 1.31 -3.84 -10.25
C VAL A 59 -0.02 -3.16 -9.91
N TYR A 60 0.00 -1.95 -9.35
CA TYR A 60 -1.21 -1.22 -8.94
C TYR A 60 -1.71 -0.19 -9.97
N ASN A 61 -1.10 -0.14 -11.15
CA ASN A 61 -1.41 0.81 -12.21
C ASN A 61 -1.35 2.28 -11.76
N LEU A 62 -0.44 2.65 -10.86
CA LEU A 62 -0.33 4.04 -10.42
C LEU A 62 0.23 4.93 -11.53
N SER A 63 -0.28 6.15 -11.66
CA SER A 63 0.32 7.12 -12.56
C SER A 63 1.73 7.49 -12.11
N LEU A 64 2.61 7.89 -13.04
CA LEU A 64 3.99 8.24 -12.69
C LEU A 64 4.06 9.37 -11.63
N PRO A 65 3.28 10.47 -11.72
CA PRO A 65 3.28 11.49 -10.67
C PRO A 65 2.90 10.98 -9.28
N LEU A 66 1.88 10.11 -9.20
CA LEU A 66 1.46 9.53 -7.91
C LEU A 66 2.52 8.58 -7.37
N ALA A 67 3.02 7.68 -8.22
CA ALA A 67 4.06 6.72 -7.85
C ALA A 67 5.35 7.42 -7.39
N LEU A 68 5.77 8.50 -8.06
CA LEU A 68 6.91 9.32 -7.65
C LEU A 68 6.68 9.96 -6.29
N LEU A 69 5.50 10.54 -6.05
CA LEU A 69 5.18 11.16 -4.76
C LEU A 69 5.27 10.15 -3.62
N LEU A 70 4.64 8.98 -3.76
CA LEU A 70 4.62 7.95 -2.72
C LEU A 70 6.00 7.34 -2.48
N THR A 71 6.74 7.06 -3.56
CA THR A 71 8.12 6.54 -3.47
C THR A 71 9.02 7.57 -2.79
N LEU A 72 8.97 8.83 -3.22
CA LEU A 72 9.78 9.90 -2.64
C LEU A 72 9.45 10.13 -1.17
N ALA A 73 8.18 10.12 -0.78
CA ALA A 73 7.77 10.23 0.61
C ALA A 73 8.41 9.13 1.46
N GLY A 74 8.26 7.85 1.07
CA GLY A 74 8.83 6.72 1.82
C GLY A 74 10.35 6.80 1.94
N PHE A 75 11.04 7.19 0.87
CA PHE A 75 12.49 7.31 0.85
C PHE A 75 13.01 8.52 1.64
N LEU A 76 12.34 9.66 1.61
CA LEU A 76 12.71 10.84 2.42
C LEU A 76 12.48 10.60 3.91
N THR A 77 11.42 9.87 4.28
CA THR A 77 11.12 9.62 5.70
C THR A 77 11.93 8.46 6.27
N CYS A 78 12.21 7.42 5.48
CA CYS A 78 12.71 6.13 5.98
C CYS A 78 13.89 5.54 5.17
N GLY A 79 14.26 6.15 4.05
CA GLY A 79 15.38 5.70 3.23
C GLY A 79 16.73 5.95 3.89
N LYS A 80 17.68 5.05 3.65
CA LYS A 80 19.05 5.10 4.15
C LYS A 80 19.99 5.41 2.99
N LEU A 81 20.70 6.52 3.10
CA LEU A 81 21.78 6.87 2.18
C LEU A 81 23.06 6.16 2.65
N SER A 82 23.70 5.43 1.77
CA SER A 82 24.97 4.75 2.03
C SER A 82 25.96 5.08 0.93
N ILE A 83 27.23 5.22 1.33
CA ILE A 83 28.34 5.42 0.40
C ILE A 83 29.20 4.16 0.44
N SER A 84 29.37 3.50 -0.70
CA SER A 84 30.21 2.31 -0.84
C SER A 84 31.08 2.42 -2.08
N TRP A 85 32.39 2.41 -1.86
CA TRP A 85 33.41 2.41 -2.91
C TRP A 85 33.80 0.99 -3.34
N ALA A 86 33.26 -0.04 -2.66
CA ALA A 86 33.43 -1.42 -3.06
C ALA A 86 32.74 -1.63 -4.41
N LYS A 87 33.42 -2.33 -5.34
CA LYS A 87 32.78 -2.74 -6.60
C LYS A 87 31.50 -3.50 -6.24
N PRO A 88 30.34 -3.17 -6.85
CA PRO A 88 29.12 -3.91 -6.60
C PRO A 88 29.44 -5.36 -6.96
N LYS A 89 29.23 -6.29 -6.02
CA LYS A 89 29.21 -7.70 -6.36
C LYS A 89 28.11 -7.81 -7.41
N THR A 90 28.48 -8.11 -8.66
CA THR A 90 27.50 -8.41 -9.70
C THR A 90 26.56 -9.43 -9.11
N ALA A 91 25.32 -9.02 -8.79
CA ALA A 91 24.36 -9.92 -8.18
C ALA A 91 24.06 -10.98 -9.22
N SER A 92 24.75 -12.11 -9.11
CA SER A 92 24.49 -13.31 -9.88
C SER A 92 23.18 -13.91 -9.37
N LYS A 93 22.07 -13.31 -9.81
CA LYS A 93 20.76 -13.94 -10.08
C LYS A 93 19.81 -12.90 -10.70
N PRO A 94 19.34 -13.11 -11.95
CA PRO A 94 18.36 -12.25 -12.61
C PRO A 94 16.91 -12.44 -12.11
N ASP A 95 16.69 -13.02 -10.92
CA ASP A 95 15.37 -13.42 -10.42
C ASP A 95 14.54 -12.25 -9.83
N SER A 96 14.97 -11.00 -10.01
CA SER A 96 14.31 -9.79 -9.48
C SER A 96 13.52 -9.08 -10.57
N PHE A 97 12.24 -8.81 -10.32
CA PHE A 97 11.32 -8.08 -11.22
C PHE A 97 11.93 -6.82 -11.87
N VAL A 98 12.72 -6.08 -11.09
CA VAL A 98 13.61 -5.03 -11.59
C VAL A 98 15.02 -5.31 -11.06
N PRO A 99 16.03 -5.51 -11.94
CA PRO A 99 17.40 -5.76 -11.52
C PRO A 99 17.93 -4.69 -10.57
N TYR A 100 18.56 -5.13 -9.48
CA TYR A 100 19.30 -4.21 -8.61
C TYR A 100 20.50 -3.65 -9.39
N GLN A 101 20.43 -2.37 -9.75
CA GLN A 101 21.57 -1.63 -10.27
C GLN A 101 22.22 -0.90 -9.10
N GLY A 102 23.13 -1.57 -8.39
CA GLY A 102 24.03 -0.89 -7.47
C GLY A 102 24.77 0.20 -8.23
N HIS A 103 24.87 1.40 -7.65
CA HIS A 103 25.36 2.60 -8.34
C HIS A 103 24.45 3.03 -9.51
N GLU A 104 23.19 3.38 -9.23
CA GLU A 104 22.18 3.78 -10.24
C GLU A 104 22.65 4.90 -11.20
N TRP A 105 23.74 5.60 -10.86
CA TRP A 105 24.34 6.69 -11.64
C TRP A 105 25.87 6.54 -11.86
N GLY A 106 26.44 5.34 -11.63
CA GLY A 106 27.89 5.14 -11.62
C GLY A 106 28.62 5.80 -10.43
N LEU A 107 27.88 6.37 -9.49
CA LEU A 107 28.38 6.99 -8.26
C LEU A 107 28.36 5.99 -7.11
N PRO A 108 29.29 6.05 -6.14
CA PRO A 108 29.37 5.17 -4.96
C PRO A 108 28.26 5.44 -3.93
N ILE A 109 27.06 5.81 -4.37
CA ILE A 109 25.95 6.21 -3.51
C ILE A 109 24.78 5.26 -3.77
N SER A 110 24.21 4.73 -2.70
CA SER A 110 22.97 3.94 -2.74
C SER A 110 21.97 4.52 -1.76
N TRP A 111 20.78 4.85 -2.26
CA TRP A 111 19.63 5.20 -1.45
C TRP A 111 18.68 4.03 -1.46
N THR A 112 18.51 3.39 -0.31
CA THR A 112 17.70 2.17 -0.20
C THR A 112 16.71 2.26 0.95
N LEU A 113 15.64 1.50 0.85
CA LEU A 113 14.60 1.38 1.85
C LEU A 113 14.51 -0.08 2.33
N SER A 114 14.31 -0.29 3.63
CA SER A 114 13.80 -1.56 4.14
C SER A 114 12.34 -1.37 4.53
N LEU A 115 11.48 -2.34 4.23
CA LEU A 115 10.05 -2.26 4.51
C LEU A 115 9.77 -2.03 6.00
N SER A 116 10.58 -2.62 6.88
CA SER A 116 10.45 -2.40 8.32
C SER A 116 10.75 -0.98 8.77
N ASP A 117 11.55 -0.21 8.03
CA ASP A 117 11.83 1.19 8.41
C ASP A 117 10.58 2.07 8.26
N LEU A 118 9.59 1.65 7.47
CA LEU A 118 8.31 2.37 7.30
C LEU A 118 7.40 2.32 8.53
N SER A 119 7.63 1.41 9.48
CA SER A 119 6.86 1.36 10.74
C SER A 119 7.34 2.36 11.78
N ALA A 120 8.46 3.05 11.51
CA ALA A 120 9.03 4.04 12.42
C ALA A 120 8.01 5.16 12.71
N ARG A 121 7.88 5.51 13.99
CA ARG A 121 6.91 6.49 14.50
C ARG A 121 7.53 7.87 14.64
N GLY A 122 6.73 8.91 14.44
CA GLY A 122 7.14 10.30 14.63
C GLY A 122 6.32 11.29 13.82
N TRP A 123 6.42 12.57 14.14
CA TRP A 123 5.65 13.64 13.49
C TRP A 123 5.98 13.82 11.99
N ASN A 124 7.16 13.37 11.56
CA ASN A 124 7.62 13.42 10.17
C ASN A 124 7.66 12.02 9.52
N LYS A 125 7.03 11.01 10.14
CA LYS A 125 6.97 9.64 9.63
C LYS A 125 5.59 9.34 9.07
N ILE A 126 5.53 8.35 8.19
CA ILE A 126 4.30 7.94 7.52
C ILE A 126 3.42 7.12 8.49
N ALA A 127 4.00 6.17 9.22
CA ALA A 127 3.25 5.36 10.18
C ALA A 127 2.59 6.22 11.26
N HIS A 128 1.28 6.02 11.44
CA HIS A 128 0.43 6.84 12.29
C HIS A 128 -0.57 5.98 13.08
N ASP A 129 -1.24 6.58 14.07
CA ASP A 129 -2.28 5.89 14.85
C ASP A 129 -3.58 5.78 14.08
N ALA A 130 -4.51 4.94 14.55
CA ALA A 130 -5.79 4.71 13.90
C ALA A 130 -5.70 4.15 12.45
N SER A 131 -4.60 3.47 12.10
CA SER A 131 -4.54 2.63 10.90
C SER A 131 -5.67 1.60 10.90
N LEU A 132 -6.18 1.24 9.71
CA LEU A 132 -7.32 0.33 9.54
C LEU A 132 -7.09 -1.02 10.21
N VAL A 133 -5.89 -1.60 10.03
CA VAL A 133 -5.58 -2.98 10.44
C VAL A 133 -4.31 -3.12 11.27
N HIS A 134 -3.74 -2.01 11.75
CA HIS A 134 -2.57 -2.02 12.63
C HIS A 134 -2.88 -1.34 13.98
N PRO A 135 -2.28 -1.81 15.08
CA PRO A 135 -2.48 -1.22 16.40
C PRO A 135 -1.90 0.19 16.50
N SER A 136 -2.53 1.04 17.31
CA SER A 136 -2.05 2.38 17.63
C SER A 136 -0.96 2.33 18.71
N GLY A 137 -0.08 3.32 18.74
CA GLY A 137 0.94 3.53 19.77
C GLY A 137 2.22 2.71 19.60
N ILE A 138 2.22 1.70 18.72
CA ILE A 138 3.37 0.81 18.51
C ILE A 138 3.70 0.64 17.02
N PRO A 139 4.98 0.42 16.65
CA PRO A 139 5.33 -0.04 15.32
C PRO A 139 4.69 -1.40 15.01
N SER A 140 4.16 -1.56 13.80
CA SER A 140 3.60 -2.83 13.32
C SER A 140 4.06 -3.12 11.88
N HIS A 141 4.19 -4.41 11.58
CA HIS A 141 4.72 -4.94 10.31
C HIS A 141 3.82 -6.02 9.70
N ALA A 142 2.71 -6.34 10.36
CA ALA A 142 1.74 -7.33 9.96
C ALA A 142 0.35 -6.87 10.47
N PRO A 143 -0.73 -7.21 9.77
CA PRO A 143 -2.07 -6.85 10.20
C PRO A 143 -2.40 -7.52 11.53
N ASP A 144 -3.13 -6.79 12.37
CA ASP A 144 -3.68 -7.32 13.62
C ASP A 144 -4.91 -8.18 13.32
N PRO A 145 -4.94 -9.47 13.71
CA PRO A 145 -6.06 -10.37 13.39
C PRO A 145 -7.42 -9.89 13.92
N ILE A 146 -7.45 -9.18 15.06
CA ILE A 146 -8.69 -8.65 15.64
C ILE A 146 -9.19 -7.47 14.80
N LEU A 147 -8.28 -6.61 14.34
CA LEU A 147 -8.64 -5.49 13.47
C LEU A 147 -9.09 -5.95 12.09
N ILE A 148 -8.47 -7.00 11.53
CA ILE A 148 -8.93 -7.65 10.30
C ILE A 148 -10.33 -8.22 10.47
N ALA A 149 -10.57 -9.00 11.53
CA ALA A 149 -11.89 -9.55 11.80
C ALA A 149 -12.95 -8.44 11.97
N SER A 150 -12.58 -7.35 12.64
CA SER A 150 -13.46 -6.18 12.81
C SER A 150 -13.76 -5.49 11.49
N LEU A 151 -12.76 -5.32 10.61
CA LEU A 151 -12.93 -4.73 9.28
C LEU A 151 -13.83 -5.60 8.39
N LEU A 152 -13.61 -6.92 8.39
CA LEU A 152 -14.41 -7.87 7.62
C LEU A 152 -15.85 -7.95 8.12
N SER A 153 -16.07 -7.95 9.44
CA SER A 153 -17.41 -7.89 10.03
C SER A 153 -18.13 -6.60 9.67
N PHE A 154 -17.45 -5.46 9.73
CA PHE A 154 -18.04 -4.18 9.31
C PHE A 154 -18.44 -4.20 7.82
N ALA A 155 -17.58 -4.77 6.97
CA ALA A 155 -17.84 -4.88 5.54
C ALA A 155 -18.99 -5.87 5.23
N SER A 156 -19.10 -6.98 5.97
CA SER A 156 -20.15 -7.99 5.75
C SER A 156 -21.53 -7.49 6.17
N ASP A 157 -21.59 -6.67 7.22
CA ASP A 157 -22.83 -6.11 7.74
C ASP A 157 -23.34 -4.91 6.91
N SER A 158 -22.54 -4.46 5.93
CA SER A 158 -22.93 -3.39 5.03
C SER A 158 -23.95 -3.87 4.00
N HIS A 159 -24.81 -2.96 3.52
CA HIS A 159 -25.85 -3.27 2.53
C HIS A 159 -25.27 -3.86 1.22
N GLU A 160 -24.04 -3.49 0.88
CA GLU A 160 -23.37 -3.89 -0.36
C GLU A 160 -22.53 -5.17 -0.22
N ALA A 161 -22.52 -5.81 0.97
CA ALA A 161 -21.69 -6.97 1.29
C ALA A 161 -20.21 -6.79 0.90
N GLY A 162 -19.63 -5.68 1.35
CA GLY A 162 -18.27 -5.24 1.06
C GLY A 162 -18.01 -3.84 1.60
N LEU A 163 -16.94 -3.19 1.14
CA LEU A 163 -16.52 -1.89 1.64
C LEU A 163 -16.52 -0.81 0.55
N THR A 164 -17.38 0.18 0.71
CA THR A 164 -17.42 1.39 -0.12
C THR A 164 -16.42 2.44 0.36
N LEU A 165 -16.26 3.55 -0.38
CA LEU A 165 -15.47 4.69 0.08
C LEU A 165 -16.01 5.28 1.39
N ASP A 166 -17.34 5.36 1.52
CA ASP A 166 -18.02 5.87 2.72
C ASP A 166 -17.81 4.90 3.90
N GLY A 167 -17.82 3.59 3.63
CA GLY A 167 -17.47 2.57 4.62
C GLY A 167 -16.03 2.71 5.12
N LEU A 168 -15.06 2.91 4.23
CA LEU A 168 -13.66 3.20 4.62
C LEU A 168 -13.56 4.46 5.48
N ALA A 169 -14.27 5.53 5.13
CA ALA A 169 -14.31 6.75 5.91
C ALA A 169 -14.95 6.54 7.30
N ALA A 170 -15.99 5.72 7.39
CA ALA A 170 -16.63 5.37 8.65
C ALA A 170 -15.72 4.54 9.56
N VAL A 171 -15.01 3.55 9.01
CA VAL A 171 -14.02 2.76 9.76
C VAL A 171 -12.88 3.65 10.23
N HIS A 172 -12.34 4.51 9.36
CA HIS A 172 -11.31 5.50 9.73
C HIS A 172 -11.77 6.38 10.90
N ALA A 173 -12.96 6.98 10.80
CA ALA A 173 -13.53 7.80 11.86
C ALA A 173 -13.74 7.01 13.17
N GLN A 174 -14.15 5.74 13.08
CA GLN A 174 -14.29 4.87 14.25
C GLN A 174 -12.93 4.61 14.91
N ARG A 175 -11.88 4.31 14.13
CA ARG A 175 -10.53 4.09 14.61
C ARG A 175 -9.99 5.34 15.31
N GLU A 176 -10.18 6.53 14.72
CA GLU A 176 -9.78 7.79 15.33
C GLU A 176 -10.47 8.08 16.67
N ARG A 177 -11.78 7.78 16.79
CA ARG A 177 -12.52 7.97 18.06
C ARG A 177 -12.00 7.11 19.21
N THR A 178 -11.24 6.04 18.92
CA THR A 178 -10.61 5.22 19.97
C THR A 178 -9.32 5.83 20.51
N LEU A 179 -8.78 6.86 19.85
CA LEU A 179 -7.54 7.50 20.28
C LEU A 179 -7.79 8.47 21.44
N PRO A 180 -6.86 8.55 22.41
CA PRO A 180 -6.90 9.57 23.47
C PRO A 180 -6.51 10.97 22.96
N HIS A 181 -6.15 11.10 21.69
CA HIS A 181 -5.66 12.32 21.06
C HIS A 181 -6.17 12.39 19.61
N ARG A 182 -6.10 13.58 18.98
CA ARG A 182 -6.40 13.74 17.56
C ARG A 182 -5.18 13.45 16.70
N LEU A 183 -5.38 12.90 15.51
CA LEU A 183 -4.32 12.81 14.52
C LEU A 183 -3.81 14.20 14.13
N GLY A 184 -2.50 14.33 13.96
CA GLY A 184 -1.90 15.53 13.41
C GLY A 184 -2.29 15.69 11.93
N SER A 185 -2.28 16.92 11.41
CA SER A 185 -2.70 17.22 10.03
C SER A 185 -1.97 16.39 8.96
N LEU A 186 -0.69 16.07 9.15
CA LEU A 186 0.04 15.18 8.25
C LEU A 186 -0.53 13.76 8.27
N HIS A 187 -0.66 13.18 9.47
CA HIS A 187 -1.16 11.82 9.65
C HIS A 187 -2.61 11.66 9.21
N GLU A 188 -3.43 12.69 9.42
CA GLU A 188 -4.80 12.72 8.92
C GLU A 188 -4.84 12.66 7.38
N GLN A 189 -3.97 13.42 6.71
CA GLN A 189 -3.86 13.37 5.25
C GLN A 189 -3.35 12.02 4.76
N VAL A 190 -2.42 11.38 5.49
CA VAL A 190 -1.94 10.03 5.17
C VAL A 190 -3.07 9.03 5.32
N ALA A 191 -3.77 9.01 6.46
CA ALA A 191 -4.86 8.07 6.75
C ALA A 191 -6.00 8.16 5.71
N CYS A 192 -6.44 9.38 5.39
CA CYS A 192 -7.44 9.62 4.34
C CYS A 192 -6.92 9.21 2.95
N GLY A 193 -5.63 9.44 2.68
CA GLY A 193 -4.96 9.01 1.46
C GLY A 193 -4.90 7.49 1.32
N GLU A 194 -4.61 6.76 2.39
CA GLU A 194 -4.59 5.30 2.43
C GLU A 194 -5.98 4.71 2.17
N CYS A 195 -7.02 5.26 2.80
CA CYS A 195 -8.42 4.88 2.51
C CYS A 195 -8.76 5.11 1.03
N ALA A 196 -8.43 6.29 0.51
CA ALA A 196 -8.68 6.61 -0.89
C ALA A 196 -7.93 5.68 -1.86
N LEU A 197 -6.67 5.35 -1.57
CA LEU A 197 -5.86 4.47 -2.41
C LEU A 197 -6.36 3.02 -2.32
N ALA A 198 -6.72 2.53 -1.14
CA ALA A 198 -7.34 1.21 -1.00
C ALA A 198 -8.57 1.10 -1.90
N TRP A 199 -9.48 2.07 -1.83
CA TRP A 199 -10.67 2.09 -2.68
C TRP A 199 -10.37 2.23 -4.18
N LEU A 200 -9.46 3.13 -4.56
CA LEU A 200 -9.11 3.35 -5.97
C LEU A 200 -8.40 2.17 -6.62
N VAL A 201 -7.66 1.39 -5.83
CA VAL A 201 -6.84 0.27 -6.32
C VAL A 201 -7.58 -1.05 -6.23
N MET A 202 -8.36 -1.28 -5.18
CA MET A 202 -9.02 -2.56 -4.90
C MET A 202 -10.52 -2.56 -5.17
N GLY A 203 -11.14 -1.38 -5.33
CA GLY A 203 -12.57 -1.27 -5.58
C GLY A 203 -12.95 -1.66 -7.00
N ASN A 204 -14.05 -2.40 -7.14
CA ASN A 204 -14.64 -2.68 -8.43
C ASN A 204 -15.22 -1.38 -9.02
N PRO A 205 -14.78 -0.92 -10.21
CA PRO A 205 -15.23 0.36 -10.75
C PRO A 205 -16.71 0.39 -11.15
N ALA A 206 -17.34 -0.76 -11.38
CA ALA A 206 -18.75 -0.85 -11.73
C ALA A 206 -19.67 -0.73 -10.50
N THR A 207 -19.26 -1.26 -9.35
CA THR A 207 -20.06 -1.25 -8.11
C THR A 207 -19.61 -0.19 -7.11
N GLY A 208 -18.35 0.24 -7.16
CA GLY A 208 -17.75 1.12 -6.16
C GLY A 208 -17.47 0.42 -4.82
N VAL A 209 -17.40 -0.91 -4.82
CA VAL A 209 -17.25 -1.75 -3.62
C VAL A 209 -15.95 -2.55 -3.71
N ILE A 210 -15.22 -2.65 -2.60
CA ILE A 210 -14.19 -3.68 -2.39
C ILE A 210 -14.88 -4.90 -1.78
N ASP A 211 -14.90 -6.02 -2.49
CA ASP A 211 -15.54 -7.25 -2.01
C ASP A 211 -14.79 -7.90 -0.82
N LEU A 212 -15.49 -8.73 -0.04
CA LEU A 212 -14.94 -9.34 1.17
C LEU A 212 -13.68 -10.17 0.92
N GLU A 213 -13.66 -10.95 -0.16
CA GLU A 213 -12.51 -11.77 -0.53
C GLU A 213 -11.28 -10.90 -0.84
N THR A 214 -11.48 -9.79 -1.55
CA THR A 214 -10.43 -8.80 -1.83
C THR A 214 -9.90 -8.16 -0.55
N LEU A 215 -10.78 -7.83 0.40
CA LEU A 215 -10.36 -7.28 1.69
C LEU A 215 -9.54 -8.29 2.48
N GLU A 216 -10.00 -9.54 2.57
CA GLU A 216 -9.31 -10.61 3.30
C GLU A 216 -7.94 -10.90 2.69
N GLN A 217 -7.87 -11.10 1.37
CA GLN A 217 -6.62 -11.40 0.68
C GLN A 217 -5.62 -10.23 0.74
N TRP A 218 -6.09 -8.98 0.58
CA TRP A 218 -5.18 -7.85 0.49
C TRP A 218 -4.77 -7.26 1.84
N PHE A 219 -5.73 -7.06 2.76
CA PHE A 219 -5.40 -6.55 4.10
C PHE A 219 -4.97 -7.65 5.06
N GLY A 220 -5.55 -8.86 4.97
CA GLY A 220 -5.27 -9.96 5.88
C GLY A 220 -4.05 -10.78 5.47
N ASP A 221 -4.09 -11.36 4.27
CA ASP A 221 -3.00 -12.21 3.78
C ASP A 221 -1.82 -11.43 3.21
N GLU A 222 -2.01 -10.12 2.99
CA GLU A 222 -1.06 -9.25 2.28
C GLU A 222 -0.65 -9.89 0.94
N ARG A 223 -1.66 -10.26 0.16
CA ARG A 223 -1.59 -10.96 -1.12
C ARG A 223 -2.33 -10.16 -2.19
N LEU A 224 -1.90 -10.25 -3.44
CA LEU A 224 -2.70 -9.71 -4.54
C LEU A 224 -3.98 -10.55 -4.71
N PRO A 225 -5.16 -9.91 -4.79
CA PRO A 225 -6.42 -10.65 -4.89
C PRO A 225 -6.49 -11.61 -6.08
N ASP A 226 -7.24 -12.69 -5.97
CA ASP A 226 -7.37 -13.64 -7.05
C ASP A 226 -7.94 -12.99 -8.31
N GLY A 227 -7.38 -13.36 -9.47
CA GLY A 227 -7.69 -12.71 -10.74
C GLY A 227 -7.14 -11.29 -10.87
N TRP A 228 -6.20 -10.84 -10.01
CA TRP A 228 -5.63 -9.49 -10.01
C TRP A 228 -5.39 -8.93 -11.41
N TRP A 229 -4.53 -9.58 -12.20
CA TRP A 229 -4.11 -9.05 -13.50
C TRP A 229 -5.21 -8.98 -14.57
N ASN A 230 -6.27 -9.77 -14.44
CA ASN A 230 -7.27 -9.96 -15.49
C ASN A 230 -8.64 -9.37 -15.15
N LEU A 231 -8.96 -9.29 -13.86
CA LEU A 231 -10.32 -9.01 -13.39
C LEU A 231 -10.37 -7.83 -12.40
N LYS A 232 -9.38 -7.71 -11.50
CA LYS A 232 -9.47 -6.78 -10.36
C LYS A 232 -8.55 -5.55 -10.48
N ARG A 233 -7.39 -5.67 -11.12
CA ARG A 233 -6.43 -4.56 -11.27
C ARG A 233 -7.06 -3.39 -12.02
N PRO A 234 -6.89 -2.14 -11.56
CA PRO A 234 -7.40 -0.97 -12.28
C PRO A 234 -6.91 -0.94 -13.73
N THR A 235 -7.82 -0.82 -14.69
CA THR A 235 -7.50 -0.70 -16.12
C THR A 235 -7.02 0.71 -16.46
N GLU A 236 -7.65 1.72 -15.86
CA GLU A 236 -7.19 3.10 -15.90
C GLU A 236 -6.16 3.39 -14.81
N ALA A 237 -5.15 4.18 -15.14
CA ALA A 237 -4.10 4.51 -14.18
C ALA A 237 -4.66 5.37 -13.04
N VAL A 238 -4.38 4.97 -11.79
CA VAL A 238 -4.77 5.74 -10.60
C VAL A 238 -3.91 7.00 -10.53
N GLY A 239 -4.52 8.15 -10.82
CA GLY A 239 -3.83 9.44 -10.93
C GLY A 239 -3.75 10.23 -9.63
N LEU A 240 -2.69 11.04 -9.48
CA LEU A 240 -2.47 11.90 -8.31
C LEU A 240 -3.66 12.83 -7.99
N ILE A 241 -4.23 13.49 -9.00
CA ILE A 241 -5.37 14.40 -8.82
C ILE A 241 -6.61 13.63 -8.33
N ARG A 242 -6.89 12.46 -8.91
CA ARG A 242 -8.01 11.60 -8.52
C ARG A 242 -7.82 11.11 -7.08
N ALA A 243 -6.63 10.60 -6.75
CA ALA A 243 -6.28 10.18 -5.39
C ALA A 243 -6.46 11.31 -4.38
N ARG A 244 -5.96 12.51 -4.66
CA ARG A 244 -6.11 13.67 -3.76
C ARG A 244 -7.57 14.09 -3.58
N LYS A 245 -8.37 14.13 -4.65
CA LYS A 245 -9.81 14.44 -4.56
C LYS A 245 -10.56 13.40 -3.74
N THR A 246 -10.28 12.11 -3.96
CA THR A 246 -10.89 11.01 -3.21
C THR A 246 -10.50 11.08 -1.73
N ALA A 247 -9.24 11.35 -1.39
CA ALA A 247 -8.81 11.54 0.00
C ALA A 247 -9.54 12.70 0.69
N GLY A 248 -9.76 13.81 -0.03
CA GLY A 248 -10.57 14.93 0.49
C GLY A 248 -12.04 14.55 0.76
N LYS A 249 -12.62 13.64 -0.03
CA LYS A 249 -13.95 13.09 0.25
C LYS A 249 -13.94 12.25 1.53
N VAL A 250 -12.96 11.35 1.68
CA VAL A 250 -12.80 10.55 2.92
C VAL A 250 -12.73 11.46 4.12
N GLN A 251 -11.88 12.49 4.09
CA GLN A 251 -11.73 13.45 5.17
C GLN A 251 -13.06 14.16 5.51
N HIS A 252 -13.82 14.57 4.50
CA HIS A 252 -15.11 15.22 4.72
C HIS A 252 -16.14 14.28 5.35
N MET A 253 -16.18 13.01 4.91
CA MET A 253 -17.12 12.00 5.42
C MET A 253 -16.75 11.47 6.81
N ALA A 254 -15.46 11.44 7.14
CA ALA A 254 -14.96 10.99 8.44
C ALA A 254 -15.18 12.02 9.55
N GLN A 255 -15.37 13.29 9.20
CA GLN A 255 -15.69 14.33 10.17
C GLN A 255 -17.03 14.04 10.86
N PRO A 256 -17.15 14.30 12.18
CA PRO A 256 -18.45 14.29 12.83
C PRO A 256 -19.36 15.26 12.11
N GLN A 257 -20.48 14.79 11.56
CA GLN A 257 -21.50 15.71 11.05
C GLN A 257 -21.95 16.58 12.22
N LEU A 258 -21.67 17.88 12.14
CA LEU A 258 -22.24 18.85 13.06
C LEU A 258 -23.75 18.77 12.86
N GLY A 259 -24.42 18.08 13.78
CA GLY A 259 -25.88 18.10 13.84
C GLY A 259 -26.32 19.55 13.94
N THR A 260 -27.13 19.99 12.98
CA THR A 260 -28.00 21.13 13.15
C THR A 260 -28.91 20.83 14.33
N CYS A 261 -28.54 21.34 15.51
CA CYS A 261 -29.49 21.62 16.58
C CYS A 261 -30.28 22.88 16.23
#